data_AF-A0A3A8JL73-F1
#
_entry.id   AF-A0A3A8JL73-F1
#
_cell.length_a   1.000
_cell.length_b   1.000
_cell.length_c   1.000
_cell.angle_alpha   90.00
_cell.angle_beta   90.00
_cell.angle_gamma   90.00
#
_symmetry.space_group_name_H-M   'P 1'
#
loop_
_entity.id
_entity.type
_entity.pdbx_description
1 polymer ?
#
loop_
_entity_poly.entity_id
_entity_poly.type
_entity_poly.pdbx_seq_one_letter_code
_entity_poly.pdbx_strand_id
1 'polypeptide(L)'
;MQLAPTPGFIEPPSALVESNTESRLVQLLRDAASTKNPTEILTRSAVAHYLLGPELGNALADLSVTGRVAYAEFQRATVSHATLLALTSERLANTEHVQASPEDVAVAVSAALDRAFSVAWALRGPVAKQETARAPLGWIAVSGEDDAPHRPVNVPSPPFEQYDLRVTVAPRTMPATLAVTTRFFIASADAFAPSATTPP
;
A
#
# COMPACT_ATOMS: atom_id res chain seq x y z
N MET A 1 -15.14 26.20 9.80
CA MET A 1 -15.37 25.14 10.80
C MET A 1 -14.47 23.99 10.45
N GLN A 2 -13.41 23.76 11.23
CA GLN A 2 -12.50 22.63 11.04
C GLN A 2 -13.13 21.44 11.77
N LEU A 3 -13.57 20.43 11.04
CA LEU A 3 -14.08 19.19 11.63
C LEU A 3 -12.95 18.56 12.44
N ALA A 4 -13.25 18.15 13.68
CA ALA A 4 -12.29 17.39 14.47
C ALA A 4 -11.88 16.12 13.69
N PRO A 5 -10.60 15.73 13.69
CA PRO A 5 -10.16 14.52 12.99
C PRO A 5 -10.95 13.33 13.52
N THR A 6 -11.56 12.58 12.60
CA THR A 6 -12.28 11.35 12.97
C THR A 6 -11.26 10.35 13.49
N PRO A 7 -11.49 9.71 14.67
CA PRO A 7 -10.55 8.74 15.22
C PRO A 7 -10.18 7.67 14.18
N GLY A 8 -8.90 7.60 13.82
CA GLY A 8 -8.38 6.60 12.89
C GLY A 8 -8.36 6.98 11.40
N PHE A 9 -8.78 8.19 11.02
CA PHE A 9 -8.53 8.71 9.67
C PHE A 9 -7.16 9.40 9.61
N ILE A 10 -6.32 9.02 8.65
CA ILE A 10 -5.01 9.64 8.43
C ILE A 10 -5.09 10.44 7.12
N GLU A 11 -4.97 11.76 7.23
CA GLU A 11 -4.95 12.66 6.08
C GLU A 11 -3.75 12.39 5.18
N PRO A 12 -3.93 12.41 3.84
CA PRO A 12 -2.81 12.35 2.91
C PRO A 12 -1.95 13.61 3.03
N PRO A 13 -0.63 13.49 2.84
CA PRO A 13 0.22 14.67 2.65
C PRO A 13 -0.19 15.45 1.41
N SER A 14 -0.36 16.77 1.54
CA SER A 14 -0.87 17.64 0.47
C SER A 14 0.01 17.67 -0.78
N ALA A 15 1.32 17.39 -0.64
CA ALA A 15 2.25 17.29 -1.77
C ALA A 15 2.01 16.06 -2.65
N LEU A 16 1.30 15.05 -2.15
CA LEU A 16 1.08 13.77 -2.82
C LEU A 16 -0.31 13.62 -3.41
N VAL A 17 -1.19 14.60 -3.21
CA VAL A 17 -2.56 14.60 -3.72
C VAL A 17 -2.88 15.87 -4.51
N GLU A 18 -3.76 15.76 -5.50
CA GLU A 18 -4.23 16.89 -6.27
C GLU A 18 -5.21 17.74 -5.43
N SER A 19 -5.09 19.05 -5.51
CA SER A 19 -6.02 19.96 -4.81
C SER A 19 -7.43 19.84 -5.38
N ASN A 20 -8.45 19.82 -4.51
CA ASN A 20 -9.87 19.75 -4.86
C ASN A 20 -10.33 18.46 -5.58
N THR A 21 -9.69 17.31 -5.28
CA THR A 21 -9.96 16.03 -5.96
C THR A 21 -10.26 14.87 -5.01
N GLU A 22 -10.81 15.14 -3.82
CA GLU A 22 -11.10 14.09 -2.83
C GLU A 22 -9.88 13.20 -2.52
N SER A 23 -8.70 13.81 -2.38
CA SER A 23 -7.44 13.12 -2.08
C SER A 23 -6.94 12.17 -3.18
N ARG A 24 -7.27 12.46 -4.44
CA ARG A 24 -6.68 11.77 -5.59
C ARG A 24 -5.17 11.98 -5.61
N LEU A 25 -4.41 10.91 -5.85
CA LEU A 25 -2.96 11.00 -5.95
C LEU A 25 -2.52 11.88 -7.13
N VAL A 26 -1.40 12.59 -6.98
CA VAL A 26 -0.77 13.32 -8.07
C VAL A 26 -0.40 12.40 -9.25
N GLN A 27 -0.39 12.96 -10.46
CA GLN A 27 -0.18 12.19 -11.69
C GLN A 27 1.05 11.26 -11.65
N LEU A 28 2.17 11.69 -11.06
CA LEU A 28 3.38 10.87 -10.94
C LEU A 28 3.14 9.55 -10.19
N LEU A 29 2.38 9.59 -9.09
CA LEU A 29 2.03 8.40 -8.32
C LEU A 29 1.03 7.52 -9.08
N ARG A 30 0.08 8.14 -9.80
CA ARG A 30 -0.88 7.43 -10.64
C ARG A 30 -0.21 6.71 -11.81
N ASP A 31 0.74 7.36 -12.46
CA ASP A 31 1.55 6.78 -13.53
C ASP A 31 2.39 5.61 -13.05
N ALA A 32 2.77 5.56 -11.76
CA ALA A 32 3.41 4.40 -11.18
C ALA A 32 2.40 3.27 -10.93
N ALA A 33 1.27 3.58 -10.28
CA ALA A 33 0.22 2.61 -9.97
C ALA A 33 -0.35 1.95 -11.23
N SER A 34 -0.50 2.70 -12.32
CA SER A 34 -1.05 2.20 -13.59
C SER A 34 -0.17 1.13 -14.25
N THR A 35 1.15 1.11 -13.97
CA THR A 35 2.05 0.06 -14.48
C THR A 35 1.72 -1.30 -13.91
N LYS A 36 1.18 -1.36 -12.67
CA LYS A 36 0.88 -2.58 -11.93
C LYS A 36 2.08 -3.54 -11.81
N ASN A 37 3.29 -3.01 -12.02
CA ASN A 37 4.51 -3.79 -12.01
C ASN A 37 5.32 -3.41 -10.76
N PRO A 38 5.44 -4.31 -9.77
CA PRO A 38 6.10 -4.00 -8.51
C PRO A 38 7.58 -3.66 -8.69
N THR A 39 8.29 -4.31 -9.61
CA THR A 39 9.70 -4.01 -9.90
C THR A 39 9.84 -2.60 -10.44
N GLU A 40 9.01 -2.21 -11.41
CA GLU A 40 8.99 -0.86 -11.96
C GLU A 40 8.70 0.19 -10.87
N ILE A 41 7.66 -0.05 -10.07
CA ILE A 41 7.22 0.87 -9.02
C ILE A 41 8.31 1.02 -7.94
N LEU A 42 8.94 -0.08 -7.53
CA LEU A 42 10.02 -0.06 -6.53
C LEU A 42 11.30 0.59 -7.07
N THR A 43 11.62 0.41 -8.36
CA THR A 43 12.70 1.17 -8.99
C THR A 43 12.39 2.67 -8.98
N ARG A 44 11.16 3.09 -9.29
CA ARG A 44 10.76 4.52 -9.17
C ARG A 44 10.86 5.01 -7.72
N SER A 45 10.45 4.18 -6.76
CA SER A 45 10.55 4.49 -5.33
C SER A 45 12.00 4.74 -4.90
N ALA A 46 12.91 3.84 -5.26
CA ALA A 46 14.33 3.99 -4.92
C ALA A 46 14.95 5.24 -5.57
N VAL A 47 14.65 5.51 -6.85
CA VAL A 47 15.08 6.74 -7.52
C VAL A 47 14.53 7.98 -6.80
N ALA A 48 13.26 7.96 -6.40
CA ALA A 48 12.63 9.07 -5.68
C ALA A 48 13.22 9.26 -4.26
N HIS A 49 13.54 8.18 -3.54
CA HIS A 49 14.23 8.26 -2.25
C HIS A 49 15.54 9.05 -2.36
N TYR A 50 16.31 8.80 -3.42
CA TYR A 50 17.58 9.47 -3.66
C TYR A 50 17.40 10.93 -4.13
N LEU A 51 16.50 11.19 -5.10
CA LEU A 51 16.39 12.51 -5.74
C LEU A 51 15.44 13.48 -5.04
N LEU A 52 14.33 12.96 -4.53
CA LEU A 52 13.15 13.75 -4.11
C LEU A 52 12.81 13.55 -2.64
N GLY A 53 13.50 12.62 -1.97
CA GLY A 53 13.37 12.36 -0.55
C GLY A 53 12.38 11.24 -0.20
N PRO A 54 12.31 10.90 1.10
CA PRO A 54 11.66 9.69 1.56
C PRO A 54 10.14 9.73 1.47
N GLU A 55 9.51 10.90 1.46
CA GLU A 55 8.05 11.01 1.42
C GLU A 55 7.48 10.45 0.11
N LEU A 56 8.00 10.92 -1.04
CA LEU A 56 7.57 10.41 -2.34
C LEU A 56 8.09 8.98 -2.58
N GLY A 57 9.31 8.69 -2.14
CA GLY A 57 9.88 7.33 -2.18
C GLY A 57 8.98 6.32 -1.48
N ASN A 58 8.54 6.63 -0.26
CA ASN A 58 7.63 5.78 0.50
C ASN A 58 6.26 5.63 -0.18
N ALA A 59 5.69 6.72 -0.67
CA ALA A 59 4.40 6.67 -1.38
C ALA A 59 4.46 5.78 -2.63
N LEU A 60 5.56 5.82 -3.38
CA LEU A 60 5.77 4.90 -4.50
C LEU A 60 5.94 3.45 -4.01
N ALA A 61 6.70 3.20 -2.96
CA ALA A 61 6.87 1.86 -2.39
C ALA A 61 5.52 1.27 -1.95
N ASP A 62 4.65 2.07 -1.34
CA ASP A 62 3.30 1.68 -0.93
C ASP A 62 2.49 1.13 -2.12
N LEU A 63 2.52 1.82 -3.26
CA LEU A 63 1.77 1.44 -4.47
C LEU A 63 2.19 0.10 -5.06
N SER A 64 3.40 -0.39 -4.77
CA SER A 64 3.84 -1.72 -5.20
C SER A 64 3.08 -2.85 -4.49
N VAL A 65 2.43 -2.56 -3.35
CA VAL A 65 1.79 -3.57 -2.48
C VAL A 65 0.37 -3.22 -2.03
N THR A 66 -0.12 -1.99 -2.27
CA THR A 66 -1.51 -1.60 -1.96
C THR A 66 -2.49 -1.98 -3.08
N GLY A 67 -2.06 -1.87 -4.34
CA GLY A 67 -2.83 -2.28 -5.51
C GLY A 67 -3.02 -3.81 -5.59
N ARG A 68 -4.17 -4.27 -6.09
CA ARG A 68 -4.47 -5.71 -6.18
C ARG A 68 -3.58 -6.40 -7.19
N VAL A 69 -3.42 -5.84 -8.38
CA VAL A 69 -2.63 -6.46 -9.45
C VAL A 69 -1.15 -6.37 -9.12
N ALA A 70 -0.68 -5.18 -8.70
CA ALA A 70 0.71 -4.98 -8.29
C ALA A 70 1.12 -5.94 -7.18
N TYR A 71 0.27 -6.12 -6.16
CA TYR A 71 0.57 -7.07 -5.09
C TYR A 71 0.56 -8.54 -5.55
N ALA A 72 -0.37 -8.92 -6.44
CA ALA A 72 -0.40 -10.28 -6.98
C ALA A 72 0.86 -10.59 -7.81
N GLU A 73 1.39 -9.59 -8.54
CA GLU A 73 2.69 -9.69 -9.19
C GLU A 73 3.81 -9.69 -8.15
N PHE A 74 3.76 -8.87 -7.10
CA PHE A 74 4.79 -8.82 -6.05
C PHE A 74 4.97 -10.17 -5.34
N GLN A 75 3.89 -10.92 -5.16
CA GLN A 75 3.93 -12.26 -4.60
C GLN A 75 4.51 -13.31 -5.58
N ARG A 76 4.37 -13.11 -6.89
CA ARG A 76 4.79 -14.06 -7.93
C ARG A 76 6.19 -13.78 -8.46
N ALA A 77 6.42 -12.54 -8.88
CA ALA A 77 7.72 -12.05 -9.27
C ALA A 77 8.56 -11.96 -8.00
N THR A 78 9.54 -12.84 -7.85
CA THR A 78 10.55 -12.67 -6.81
C THR A 78 11.26 -11.35 -7.08
N VAL A 79 10.82 -10.27 -6.42
CA VAL A 79 11.44 -8.95 -6.52
C VAL A 79 12.86 -9.10 -5.94
N SER A 80 13.84 -9.21 -6.83
CA SER A 80 15.23 -9.43 -6.44
C SER A 80 15.89 -8.11 -6.08
N HIS A 81 16.54 -8.08 -4.92
CA HIS A 81 17.35 -6.95 -4.49
C HIS A 81 18.40 -6.59 -5.55
N ALA A 82 19.07 -7.58 -6.15
CA ALA A 82 20.07 -7.37 -7.18
C ALA A 82 19.49 -6.73 -8.45
N THR A 83 18.26 -7.12 -8.85
CA THR A 83 17.58 -6.52 -10.00
C THR A 83 17.22 -5.06 -9.71
N LEU A 84 16.73 -4.76 -8.51
CA LEU A 84 16.42 -3.38 -8.13
C LEU A 84 17.67 -2.50 -8.07
N LEU A 85 18.80 -3.01 -7.55
CA LEU A 85 20.08 -2.29 -7.58
C LEU A 85 20.47 -1.93 -9.02
N ALA A 86 20.48 -2.92 -9.92
CA ALA A 86 20.87 -2.71 -11.32
C ALA A 86 19.98 -1.66 -12.02
N LEU A 87 18.66 -1.79 -11.92
CA LEU A 87 17.72 -0.87 -12.56
C LEU A 87 17.77 0.53 -11.95
N THR A 88 17.95 0.64 -10.63
CA THR A 88 18.05 1.95 -9.95
C THR A 88 19.35 2.65 -10.32
N SER A 89 20.48 1.93 -10.31
CA SER A 89 21.78 2.45 -10.77
C SER A 89 21.69 2.94 -12.21
N GLU A 90 21.07 2.17 -13.11
CA GLU A 90 20.91 2.55 -14.52
C GLU A 90 20.09 3.85 -14.66
N ARG A 91 18.98 3.99 -13.94
CA ARG A 91 18.16 5.21 -14.01
C ARG A 91 18.87 6.44 -13.48
N LEU A 92 19.57 6.31 -12.35
CA LEU A 92 20.30 7.41 -11.75
C LEU A 92 21.49 7.83 -12.62
N ALA A 93 22.20 6.88 -13.24
CA ALA A 93 23.26 7.17 -14.20
C ALA A 93 22.76 7.92 -15.46
N ASN A 94 21.51 7.68 -15.86
CA ASN A 94 20.87 8.36 -16.98
C ASN A 94 20.20 9.69 -16.61
N THR A 95 20.27 10.11 -15.34
CA THR A 95 19.69 11.38 -14.88
C THR A 95 20.76 12.48 -14.91
N GLU A 96 20.46 13.57 -15.59
CA GLU A 96 21.38 14.70 -15.72
C GLU A 96 21.74 15.30 -14.34
N HIS A 97 23.02 15.60 -14.15
CA HIS A 97 23.58 16.18 -12.93
C HIS A 97 23.44 15.32 -11.65
N VAL A 98 23.17 14.03 -11.80
CA VAL A 98 23.11 13.07 -10.69
C VAL A 98 24.40 12.26 -10.62
N GLN A 99 24.96 12.11 -9.42
CA GLN A 99 26.14 11.28 -9.15
C GLN A 99 25.85 10.43 -7.91
N ALA A 100 25.17 9.30 -8.11
CA ALA A 100 24.87 8.36 -7.03
C ALA A 100 26.01 7.35 -6.88
N SER A 101 26.56 7.23 -5.67
CA SER A 101 27.49 6.14 -5.36
C SER A 101 26.73 4.80 -5.27
N PRO A 102 27.41 3.65 -5.42
CA PRO A 102 26.77 2.35 -5.20
C PRO A 102 26.16 2.19 -3.80
N GLU A 103 26.73 2.86 -2.79
CA GLU A 103 26.19 2.87 -1.43
C GLU A 103 24.87 3.65 -1.35
N ASP A 104 24.79 4.81 -1.99
CA ASP A 104 23.55 5.60 -2.05
C ASP A 104 22.41 4.80 -2.70
N VAL A 105 22.72 4.09 -3.79
CA VAL A 105 21.74 3.23 -4.48
C VAL A 105 21.28 2.10 -3.56
N ALA A 106 22.21 1.47 -2.83
CA ALA A 106 21.87 0.39 -1.90
C ALA A 106 20.98 0.86 -0.74
N VAL A 107 21.24 2.04 -0.19
CA VAL A 107 20.42 2.66 0.85
C VAL A 107 19.01 2.95 0.31
N ALA A 108 18.90 3.55 -0.87
CA ALA A 108 17.61 3.91 -1.45
C ALA A 108 16.76 2.68 -1.81
N VAL A 109 17.38 1.63 -2.34
CA VAL A 109 16.70 0.36 -2.65
C VAL A 109 16.25 -0.35 -1.35
N SER A 110 17.09 -0.35 -0.32
CA SER A 110 16.72 -0.93 0.98
C SER A 110 15.53 -0.21 1.59
N ALA A 111 15.52 1.13 1.57
CA ALA A 111 14.41 1.93 2.08
C ALA A 111 13.08 1.61 1.34
N ALA A 112 13.13 1.50 0.01
CA ALA A 112 11.97 1.16 -0.80
C ALA A 112 11.42 -0.24 -0.46
N LEU A 113 12.29 -1.23 -0.35
CA LEU A 113 11.91 -2.60 0.01
C LEU A 113 11.37 -2.71 1.43
N ASP A 114 12.06 -2.11 2.40
CA ASP A 114 11.64 -2.12 3.80
C ASP A 114 10.25 -1.49 3.97
N ARG A 115 9.99 -0.38 3.29
CA ARG A 115 8.68 0.26 3.27
C ARG A 115 7.62 -0.67 2.66
N ALA A 116 7.88 -1.23 1.49
CA ALA A 116 6.94 -2.12 0.80
C ALA A 116 6.61 -3.39 1.61
N PHE A 117 7.62 -4.03 2.21
CA PHE A 117 7.41 -5.20 3.07
C PHE A 117 6.65 -4.84 4.35
N SER A 118 6.98 -3.71 4.99
CA SER A 118 6.30 -3.25 6.19
C SER A 118 4.82 -2.97 5.92
N VAL A 119 4.50 -2.34 4.79
CA VAL A 119 3.12 -2.08 4.37
C VAL A 119 2.41 -3.38 3.99
N ALA A 120 3.04 -4.27 3.23
CA ALA A 120 2.47 -5.57 2.90
C ALA A 120 2.10 -6.36 4.17
N TRP A 121 3.01 -6.37 5.15
CA TRP A 121 2.80 -7.00 6.45
C TRP A 121 1.71 -6.31 7.27
N ALA A 122 1.67 -4.97 7.32
CA ALA A 122 0.64 -4.23 8.05
C ALA A 122 -0.77 -4.42 7.45
N LEU A 123 -0.89 -4.66 6.14
CA LEU A 123 -2.18 -4.83 5.48
C LEU A 123 -2.68 -6.29 5.45
N ARG A 124 -1.79 -7.27 5.61
CA ARG A 124 -2.09 -8.69 5.35
C ARG A 124 -1.48 -9.67 6.37
N GLY A 125 -0.69 -9.18 7.31
CA GLY A 125 -0.10 -9.98 8.38
C GLY A 125 -1.14 -10.39 9.43
N PRO A 126 -0.70 -11.10 10.48
CA PRO A 126 -1.58 -11.55 11.55
C PRO A 126 -2.28 -10.38 12.25
N VAL A 127 -3.60 -10.50 12.46
CA VAL A 127 -4.44 -9.47 13.11
C VAL A 127 -3.87 -9.01 14.44
N ALA A 128 -3.36 -9.95 15.25
CA ALA A 128 -2.76 -9.68 16.56
C ALA A 128 -1.54 -8.74 16.51
N LYS A 129 -0.89 -8.58 15.35
CA LYS A 129 0.27 -7.68 15.16
C LYS A 129 -0.06 -6.48 14.27
N GLN A 130 -1.28 -6.42 13.74
CA GLN A 130 -1.64 -5.49 12.68
C GLN A 130 -1.61 -4.04 13.15
N GLU A 131 -2.16 -3.76 14.33
CA GLU A 131 -2.16 -2.40 14.91
C GLU A 131 -0.73 -1.89 15.14
N THR A 132 0.12 -2.69 15.79
CA THR A 132 1.52 -2.33 16.04
C THR A 132 2.32 -2.16 14.74
N ALA A 133 2.07 -3.00 13.72
CA ALA A 133 2.72 -2.87 12.42
C ALA A 133 2.20 -1.67 11.62
N ARG A 134 0.93 -1.29 11.78
CA ARG A 134 0.29 -0.19 11.04
C ARG A 134 0.64 1.18 11.62
N ALA A 135 0.74 1.29 12.95
CA ALA A 135 0.97 2.55 13.65
C ALA A 135 2.16 3.38 13.13
N PRO A 136 3.37 2.82 12.93
CA PRO A 136 4.53 3.62 12.49
C PRO A 136 4.46 4.04 11.01
N LEU A 137 3.55 3.48 10.21
CA LEU A 137 3.54 3.70 8.76
C LEU A 137 2.89 5.03 8.35
N GLY A 138 2.15 5.70 9.24
CA GLY A 138 1.47 6.96 8.91
C GLY A 138 0.48 6.80 7.77
N TRP A 139 0.40 7.75 6.85
CA TRP A 139 -0.40 7.61 5.64
C TRP A 139 0.25 6.61 4.67
N ILE A 140 -0.55 5.79 4.00
CA ILE A 140 -0.08 4.81 3.01
C ILE A 140 -0.72 5.13 1.66
N ALA A 141 0.09 5.28 0.61
CA ALA A 141 -0.46 5.61 -0.71
C ALA A 141 -1.26 4.45 -1.33
N VAL A 142 -2.39 4.79 -1.94
CA VAL A 142 -3.28 3.85 -2.64
C VAL A 142 -3.93 4.56 -3.83
N SER A 143 -3.91 3.94 -5.02
CA SER A 143 -4.67 4.42 -6.18
C SER A 143 -5.79 3.46 -6.52
N GLY A 144 -7.01 3.76 -6.05
CA GLY A 144 -8.20 2.98 -6.38
C GLY A 144 -8.59 3.05 -7.86
N GLU A 145 -8.25 4.15 -8.53
CA GLU A 145 -8.53 4.39 -9.94
C GLU A 145 -7.65 3.55 -10.86
N ASP A 146 -6.36 3.44 -10.52
CA ASP A 146 -5.36 2.81 -11.41
C ASP A 146 -5.16 1.32 -11.06
N ASP A 147 -5.14 0.95 -9.77
CA ASP A 147 -5.08 -0.43 -9.30
C ASP A 147 -5.86 -0.59 -7.98
N ALA A 148 -7.14 -0.96 -8.11
CA ALA A 148 -8.07 -1.07 -7.00
C ALA A 148 -7.47 -1.86 -5.81
N PRO A 149 -7.55 -1.33 -4.57
CA PRO A 149 -6.87 -1.94 -3.44
C PRO A 149 -7.39 -3.35 -3.16
N HIS A 150 -6.46 -4.20 -2.71
CA HIS A 150 -6.83 -5.54 -2.26
C HIS A 150 -7.44 -5.54 -0.85
N ARG A 151 -6.94 -4.66 0.03
CA ARG A 151 -7.32 -4.54 1.46
C ARG A 151 -7.62 -3.06 1.77
N PRO A 152 -8.50 -2.73 2.73
CA PRO A 152 -8.59 -1.37 3.24
C PRO A 152 -7.21 -0.90 3.72
N VAL A 153 -6.84 0.36 3.43
CA VAL A 153 -5.46 0.85 3.60
C VAL A 153 -5.32 1.90 4.72
N ASN A 154 -6.07 2.99 4.64
CA ASN A 154 -6.01 4.12 5.59
C ASN A 154 -7.27 4.23 6.45
N VAL A 155 -7.84 3.07 6.81
CA VAL A 155 -8.99 2.98 7.70
C VAL A 155 -8.72 1.93 8.78
N PRO A 156 -9.34 2.04 9.96
CA PRO A 156 -9.23 1.02 10.99
C PRO A 156 -9.59 -0.37 10.45
N SER A 157 -8.75 -1.36 10.78
CA SER A 157 -9.04 -2.77 10.47
C SER A 157 -9.88 -3.39 11.60
N PRO A 158 -10.84 -4.28 11.29
CA PRO A 158 -11.55 -5.01 12.32
C PRO A 158 -10.59 -5.92 13.12
N PRO A 159 -10.83 -6.13 14.43
CA PRO A 159 -9.98 -6.98 15.29
C PRO A 159 -10.24 -8.48 15.07
N PHE A 160 -10.61 -8.87 13.86
CA PHE A 160 -10.99 -10.23 13.50
C PHE A 160 -10.24 -10.68 12.26
N GLU A 161 -9.97 -11.98 12.17
CA GLU A 161 -9.43 -12.57 10.96
C GLU A 161 -10.36 -12.32 9.77
N GLN A 162 -9.74 -11.95 8.65
CA GLN A 162 -10.42 -11.59 7.42
C GLN A 162 -10.18 -12.66 6.36
N TYR A 163 -11.25 -13.12 5.73
CA TYR A 163 -11.23 -14.16 4.71
C TYR A 163 -11.80 -13.62 3.40
N ASP A 164 -11.28 -14.12 2.28
CA ASP A 164 -11.78 -13.80 0.94
C ASP A 164 -12.62 -14.98 0.42
N LEU A 165 -13.83 -14.69 -0.08
CA LEU A 165 -14.74 -15.66 -0.70
C LEU A 165 -14.95 -15.26 -2.17
N ARG A 166 -14.69 -16.19 -3.10
CA ARG A 166 -15.00 -15.98 -4.52
C ARG A 166 -16.41 -16.51 -4.79
N VAL A 167 -17.33 -15.61 -5.15
CA VAL A 167 -18.70 -15.93 -5.53
C VAL A 167 -18.89 -15.73 -7.02
N THR A 168 -19.63 -16.62 -7.66
CA THR A 168 -20.03 -16.47 -9.06
C THR A 168 -21.43 -15.93 -9.09
N VAL A 169 -21.62 -14.72 -9.63
CA VAL A 169 -22.93 -14.09 -9.77
C VAL A 169 -23.36 -14.13 -11.23
N ALA A 170 -24.64 -14.43 -11.48
CA ALA A 170 -25.26 -14.28 -12.80
C ALA A 170 -25.96 -12.92 -12.85
N PRO A 171 -25.39 -11.88 -13.48
CA PRO A 171 -26.00 -10.56 -13.52
C PRO A 171 -27.28 -10.61 -14.34
N ARG A 172 -28.35 -9.94 -13.91
CA ARG A 172 -29.62 -9.93 -14.66
C ARG A 172 -29.50 -9.30 -16.05
N THR A 173 -28.49 -8.44 -16.25
CA THR A 173 -28.32 -7.61 -17.44
C THR A 173 -27.12 -8.03 -18.30
N MET A 174 -26.35 -9.03 -17.91
CA MET A 174 -25.21 -9.52 -18.69
C MET A 174 -25.32 -11.03 -18.95
N PRO A 175 -24.99 -11.50 -20.16
CA PRO A 175 -25.13 -12.91 -20.54
C PRO A 175 -24.08 -13.82 -19.88
N ALA A 176 -23.00 -13.26 -19.33
CA ALA A 176 -21.91 -14.01 -18.70
C ALA A 176 -21.96 -13.91 -17.17
N THR A 177 -21.60 -14.99 -16.50
CA THR A 177 -21.40 -14.99 -15.05
C THR A 177 -20.15 -14.20 -14.70
N LEU A 178 -20.23 -13.44 -13.60
CA LEU A 178 -19.14 -12.64 -13.07
C LEU A 178 -18.60 -13.30 -11.81
N ALA A 179 -17.29 -13.53 -11.76
CA ALA A 179 -16.63 -13.97 -10.55
C ALA A 179 -16.24 -12.76 -9.70
N VAL A 180 -16.86 -12.61 -8.53
CA VAL A 180 -16.62 -11.51 -7.59
C VAL A 180 -15.93 -12.06 -6.35
N THR A 181 -14.82 -11.44 -5.94
CA THR A 181 -14.20 -11.71 -4.65
C THR A 181 -14.79 -10.77 -3.61
N THR A 182 -15.48 -11.31 -2.61
CA THR A 182 -15.98 -10.58 -1.45
C THR A 182 -15.14 -10.92 -0.22
N ARG A 183 -15.14 -10.03 0.77
CA ARG A 183 -14.45 -10.23 2.05
C ARG A 183 -15.45 -10.33 3.18
N PHE A 184 -15.17 -11.22 4.12
CA PHE A 184 -15.92 -11.36 5.35
C PHE A 184 -14.97 -11.60 6.52
N PHE A 185 -15.46 -11.32 7.72
CA PHE A 185 -14.87 -11.79 8.97
C PHE A 185 -15.99 -12.39 9.81
N ILE A 186 -15.64 -13.32 10.68
CA ILE A 186 -16.60 -13.91 11.61
C ILE A 186 -16.37 -13.23 12.96
N ALA A 187 -17.27 -12.32 13.32
CA ALA A 187 -17.31 -11.77 14.67
C ALA A 187 -18.08 -12.76 15.56
N SER A 188 -17.39 -13.33 16.55
CA SER A 188 -18.05 -14.10 17.62
C SER A 188 -18.00 -13.29 18.92
N ALA A 189 -19.06 -13.35 19.71
CA ALA A 189 -19.18 -12.54 20.94
C ALA A 189 -18.27 -13.00 22.09
N ASP A 190 -17.61 -14.17 21.97
CA ASP A 190 -17.09 -14.89 23.14
C ASP A 190 -15.62 -14.69 23.48
N ALA A 191 -14.91 -13.70 22.92
CA ALA A 191 -13.51 -13.44 23.28
C ALA A 191 -13.19 -12.01 23.76
N PHE A 192 -14.14 -11.06 23.68
CA PHE A 192 -13.89 -9.65 24.04
C PHE A 192 -15.07 -8.93 24.69
N ALA A 193 -16.09 -9.64 25.18
CA ALA A 193 -17.11 -8.98 26.01
C ALA A 193 -16.45 -8.53 27.32
N PRO A 194 -16.38 -7.22 27.64
CA PRO A 194 -15.93 -6.79 28.96
C PRO A 194 -16.89 -7.39 29.99
N SER A 195 -16.34 -8.20 30.90
CA SER A 195 -17.11 -8.75 32.01
C SER A 195 -17.72 -7.58 32.79
N ALA A 196 -19.04 -7.56 32.92
CA ALA A 196 -19.69 -6.68 33.86
C ALA A 196 -19.18 -7.06 35.25
N THR A 197 -18.26 -6.27 35.79
CA THR A 197 -17.90 -6.33 37.20
C THR A 197 -19.12 -5.91 37.98
N THR A 198 -19.78 -6.89 38.60
CA THR A 198 -20.78 -6.62 39.64
C THR A 198 -20.04 -5.96 40.81
N PRO A 199 -20.40 -4.74 41.24
CA PRO A 199 -19.82 -4.15 42.43
C PRO A 199 -20.32 -4.90 43.68
N PRO A 200 -19.54 -4.88 44.79
CA PRO A 200 -20.00 -5.38 46.08
C PRO A 200 -21.18 -4.57 46.65
#